data_AF-A0A6J4XWP1-F1
#
_entry.id   AF-A0A6J4XWP1-F1
#
_cell.length_a   1.000
_cell.length_b   1.000
_cell.length_c   1.000
_cell.angle_alpha   90.00
_cell.angle_beta   90.00
_cell.angle_gamma   90.00
#
_symmetry.space_group_name_H-M   'P 1'
#
loop_
_entity.id
_entity.type
_entity.pdbx_description
1 polymer ?
#
loop_
_entity_poly.entity_id
_entity_poly.type
_entity_poly.pdbx_seq_one_letter_code
_entity_poly.pdbx_strand_id
1 'polypeptide(L)'
;MGQKSIRIINNEDGFVLGAAILVSAILVLAGVLSLWTSNTEVQVVRNEGLMVREFYHAEGGVIDALVNYNNGSTNWLTDDFMVDDPLIANNTVVSNDADGQPVATVEARCITLNASDTSLSLQADTLPLQSHIAPPPEGSGYSLKYFEVRRYGITASSTDGNSRIQVGAWKVFNKY
;
A
#
# COMPACT_ATOMS: atom_id res chain seq x y z
N MET A 1 -72.48 -38.84 -4.80
CA MET A 1 -71.58 -37.70 -4.49
C MET A 1 -70.48 -38.21 -3.57
N GLY A 2 -69.27 -38.45 -4.11
CA GLY A 2 -68.15 -38.99 -3.34
C GLY A 2 -67.51 -37.89 -2.50
N GLN A 3 -67.70 -37.95 -1.19
CA GLN A 3 -67.09 -37.04 -0.24
C GLN A 3 -65.59 -37.38 -0.13
N LYS A 4 -64.74 -36.51 -0.68
CA LYS A 4 -63.28 -36.63 -0.61
C LYS A 4 -62.85 -36.40 0.84
N SER A 5 -62.54 -37.48 1.54
CA SER A 5 -62.02 -37.44 2.90
C SER A 5 -60.65 -36.77 2.90
N ILE A 6 -60.56 -35.61 3.55
CA ILE A 6 -59.29 -34.98 3.89
C ILE A 6 -58.66 -35.87 4.96
N ARG A 7 -57.68 -36.70 4.58
CA ARG A 7 -56.89 -37.48 5.54
C ARG A 7 -56.05 -36.52 6.37
N ILE A 8 -56.50 -36.27 7.58
CA ILE A 8 -55.70 -35.64 8.63
C ILE A 8 -54.70 -36.72 9.07
N ILE A 9 -53.41 -36.42 8.96
CA ILE A 9 -52.32 -37.32 9.38
C ILE A 9 -52.44 -37.47 10.90
N ASN A 10 -52.74 -38.68 11.39
CA ASN A 10 -52.77 -38.97 12.83
C ASN A 10 -51.34 -38.86 13.41
N ASN A 11 -51.16 -37.93 14.34
CA ASN A 11 -49.91 -37.64 15.05
C ASN A 11 -49.86 -38.45 16.37
N GLU A 12 -49.60 -39.75 16.29
CA GLU A 12 -49.82 -40.64 17.44
C GLU A 12 -48.59 -40.90 18.35
N ASP A 13 -47.39 -40.41 18.03
CA ASP A 13 -46.20 -40.61 18.90
C ASP A 13 -45.29 -39.36 19.03
N GLY A 14 -45.79 -38.16 18.72
CA GLY A 14 -44.97 -36.92 18.79
C GLY A 14 -43.85 -36.84 17.73
N PHE A 15 -43.81 -37.78 16.79
CA PHE A 15 -42.85 -37.82 15.68
C PHE A 15 -42.87 -36.53 14.84
N VAL A 16 -44.06 -35.96 14.60
CA VAL A 16 -44.22 -34.71 13.85
C VAL A 16 -43.59 -33.53 14.60
N LEU A 17 -43.70 -33.52 15.93
CA LEU A 17 -43.08 -32.50 16.78
C LEU A 17 -41.55 -32.63 16.77
N GLY A 18 -41.03 -33.86 16.87
CA GLY A 18 -39.59 -34.13 16.78
C GLY A 18 -39.00 -33.72 15.43
N ALA A 19 -39.68 -34.04 14.33
CA ALA A 19 -39.29 -33.63 12.98
C ALA A 19 -39.31 -32.10 12.84
N ALA A 20 -40.33 -31.41 13.37
CA ALA A 20 -40.42 -29.95 13.33
C ALA A 20 -39.29 -29.27 14.13
N ILE A 21 -38.94 -29.81 15.31
CA ILE A 21 -37.82 -29.29 16.12
C ILE A 21 -36.49 -29.49 15.37
N LEU A 22 -36.29 -30.66 14.75
CA LEU A 22 -35.06 -30.96 14.02
C LEU A 22 -34.90 -30.08 12.78
N VAL A 23 -35.97 -29.87 12.02
CA VAL A 23 -35.98 -28.92 10.89
C VAL A 23 -35.73 -27.49 11.38
N SER A 24 -36.36 -27.07 12.48
CA SER A 24 -36.13 -25.75 13.08
C SER A 24 -34.67 -25.57 13.52
N ALA A 25 -34.07 -26.57 14.17
CA ALA A 25 -32.68 -26.54 14.59
C ALA A 25 -31.71 -26.41 13.40
N ILE A 26 -31.97 -27.15 12.31
CA ILE A 26 -31.17 -27.05 11.08
C ILE A 26 -31.30 -25.64 10.46
N LEU A 27 -32.51 -25.08 10.42
CA LEU A 27 -32.73 -23.73 9.88
C LEU A 27 -32.03 -22.64 10.71
N VAL A 28 -32.05 -22.76 12.04
CA VAL A 28 -31.33 -21.84 12.94
C VAL A 28 -29.82 -21.94 12.70
N LEU A 29 -29.27 -23.16 12.63
CA LEU A 29 -27.84 -23.36 12.35
C LEU A 29 -27.45 -22.80 10.98
N ALA A 30 -28.25 -23.06 9.94
CA ALA A 30 -28.03 -22.50 8.60
C ALA A 30 -28.09 -20.97 8.61
N GLY A 31 -29.05 -20.38 9.35
CA GLY A 31 -29.16 -18.93 9.50
C GLY A 31 -27.95 -18.30 10.19
N VAL A 32 -27.44 -18.93 11.27
CA VAL A 32 -26.24 -18.46 11.98
C VAL A 32 -25.00 -18.54 11.08
N LEU A 33 -24.82 -19.66 10.37
CA LEU A 33 -23.70 -19.81 9.43
C LEU A 33 -23.77 -18.78 8.31
N SER A 34 -24.95 -18.52 7.75
CA SER A 34 -25.15 -17.48 6.74
C SER A 34 -24.76 -16.10 7.26
N LEU A 35 -25.15 -15.74 8.49
CA LEU A 35 -24.80 -14.45 9.09
C LEU A 35 -23.28 -14.31 9.30
N TRP A 36 -22.61 -15.38 9.70
CA TRP A 36 -21.15 -15.38 9.84
C TRP A 36 -20.46 -15.17 8.51
N THR A 37 -20.86 -15.90 7.46
CA THR A 37 -20.33 -15.71 6.10
C THR A 37 -20.53 -14.28 5.63
N SER A 38 -21.75 -13.72 5.76
CA SER A 38 -22.01 -12.33 5.35
C SER A 38 -21.16 -11.32 6.12
N ASN A 39 -21.00 -11.48 7.44
CA ASN A 39 -20.16 -10.57 8.22
C ASN A 39 -18.69 -10.64 7.80
N THR A 40 -18.18 -11.84 7.51
CA THR A 40 -16.80 -12.00 7.03
C THR A 40 -16.61 -11.38 5.65
N GLU A 41 -17.58 -11.55 4.73
CA GLU A 41 -17.51 -10.94 3.39
C GLU A 41 -17.49 -9.41 3.46
N VAL A 42 -18.34 -8.80 4.29
CA VAL A 42 -18.36 -7.34 4.46
C VAL A 42 -17.02 -6.83 5.02
N GLN A 43 -16.42 -7.56 5.98
CA GLN A 43 -15.11 -7.19 6.51
C GLN A 43 -14.01 -7.30 5.45
N VAL A 44 -14.02 -8.36 4.64
CA VAL A 44 -13.05 -8.57 3.56
C VAL A 44 -13.16 -7.44 2.52
N VAL A 45 -14.36 -7.13 2.04
CA VAL A 45 -14.58 -6.07 1.04
C VAL A 45 -14.12 -4.70 1.57
N ARG A 46 -14.40 -4.41 2.84
CA ARG A 46 -13.94 -3.16 3.46
C ARG A 46 -12.40 -3.10 3.53
N ASN A 47 -11.76 -4.19 3.93
CA ASN A 47 -10.30 -4.26 4.03
C ASN A 47 -9.65 -4.14 2.65
N GLU A 48 -10.23 -4.76 1.62
CA GLU A 48 -9.77 -4.62 0.23
C GLU A 48 -9.86 -3.17 -0.24
N GLY A 49 -10.99 -2.50 0.00
CA GLY A 49 -11.16 -1.09 -0.33
C GLY A 49 -10.16 -0.18 0.39
N LEU A 50 -9.90 -0.43 1.68
CA LEU A 50 -8.88 0.30 2.43
C LEU A 50 -7.48 0.04 1.86
N MET A 51 -7.11 -1.21 1.62
CA MET A 51 -5.80 -1.58 1.06
C MET A 51 -5.52 -0.90 -0.28
N VAL A 52 -6.51 -0.89 -1.19
CA VAL A 52 -6.40 -0.23 -2.50
C VAL A 52 -6.19 1.28 -2.32
N ARG A 53 -6.96 1.92 -1.45
CA ARG A 53 -6.81 3.35 -1.16
C ARG A 53 -5.44 3.67 -0.57
N GLU A 54 -4.99 2.89 0.41
CA GLU A 54 -3.67 3.06 1.03
C GLU A 54 -2.54 2.89 0.02
N PHE A 55 -2.66 1.94 -0.90
CA PHE A 55 -1.71 1.78 -2.01
C PHE A 55 -1.69 3.02 -2.91
N TYR A 56 -2.86 3.54 -3.30
CA TYR A 56 -2.94 4.75 -4.11
C TYR A 56 -2.36 5.98 -3.41
N HIS A 57 -2.54 6.10 -2.09
CA HIS A 57 -1.92 7.18 -1.32
C HIS A 57 -0.40 7.08 -1.30
N ALA A 58 0.15 5.88 -1.05
CA ALA A 58 1.59 5.66 -1.11
C ALA A 58 2.14 5.90 -2.53
N GLU A 59 1.46 5.41 -3.58
CA GLU A 59 1.88 5.61 -4.97
C GLU A 59 1.85 7.08 -5.37
N GLY A 60 0.75 7.77 -5.03
CA GLY A 60 0.60 9.19 -5.24
C GLY A 60 1.72 9.99 -4.58
N GLY A 61 2.10 9.64 -3.35
CA GLY A 61 3.23 10.26 -2.65
C GLY A 61 4.57 10.08 -3.37
N VAL A 62 4.85 8.89 -3.90
CA VAL A 62 6.07 8.66 -4.70
C VAL A 62 6.06 9.48 -5.98
N ILE A 63 4.95 9.46 -6.72
CA ILE A 63 4.82 10.17 -7.99
C ILE A 63 4.94 11.68 -7.77
N ASP A 64 4.28 12.20 -6.73
CA ASP A 64 4.38 13.61 -6.34
C ASP A 64 5.84 13.98 -6.04
N ALA A 65 6.54 13.19 -5.23
CA ALA A 65 7.96 13.42 -4.93
C ALA A 65 8.89 13.28 -6.14
N LEU A 66 8.56 12.45 -7.12
CA LEU A 66 9.31 12.34 -8.38
C LEU A 66 9.12 13.57 -9.27
N VAL A 67 7.90 14.11 -9.33
CA VAL A 67 7.56 15.26 -10.18
C VAL A 67 8.04 16.57 -9.53
N ASN A 68 7.82 16.72 -8.23
CA ASN A 68 8.05 17.93 -7.44
C ASN A 68 9.35 17.87 -6.62
N TYR A 69 10.31 17.07 -7.06
CA TYR A 69 11.56 16.78 -6.35
C TYR A 69 12.37 18.02 -5.93
N ASN A 70 12.29 19.13 -6.68
CA ASN A 70 13.01 20.39 -6.43
C ASN A 70 12.11 21.61 -6.20
N ASN A 71 10.79 21.46 -6.29
CA ASN A 71 9.84 22.57 -6.14
C ASN A 71 8.46 22.01 -5.75
N GLY A 72 7.82 22.62 -4.75
CA GLY A 72 6.49 22.24 -4.29
C GLY A 72 6.48 21.62 -2.89
N SER A 73 5.39 20.92 -2.57
CA SER A 73 5.13 20.32 -1.25
C SER A 73 6.06 19.15 -0.93
N THR A 74 6.52 18.43 -1.95
CA THR A 74 7.38 17.23 -1.82
C THR A 74 8.80 17.48 -2.34
N ASN A 75 9.31 18.70 -2.12
CA ASN A 75 10.69 19.04 -2.43
C ASN A 75 11.66 18.34 -1.47
N TRP A 76 12.38 17.34 -1.96
CA TRP A 76 13.34 16.57 -1.18
C TRP A 76 14.79 16.74 -1.66
N LEU A 77 15.01 17.08 -2.93
CA LEU A 77 16.34 17.28 -3.52
C LEU A 77 16.79 18.74 -3.31
N THR A 78 16.96 19.12 -2.05
CA THR A 78 17.39 20.47 -1.66
C THR A 78 18.89 20.64 -1.81
N ASP A 79 19.37 21.89 -1.75
CA ASP A 79 20.80 22.20 -1.80
C ASP A 79 21.55 21.52 -0.63
N ASP A 80 20.99 21.55 0.58
CA ASP A 80 21.56 20.88 1.76
C ASP A 80 21.71 19.36 1.52
N PHE A 81 20.66 18.72 1.01
CA PHE A 81 20.69 17.30 0.66
C PHE A 81 21.78 16.96 -0.38
N MET A 82 22.03 17.89 -1.31
CA MET A 82 23.01 17.71 -2.40
C MET A 82 24.45 17.91 -1.95
N VAL A 83 24.68 18.63 -0.85
CA VAL A 83 26.00 18.92 -0.27
C VAL A 83 26.41 17.87 0.76
N ASP A 84 25.44 17.27 1.44
CA ASP A 84 25.67 16.24 2.45
C ASP A 84 26.33 14.97 1.89
N ASP A 85 27.02 14.23 2.77
CA ASP A 85 27.62 12.95 2.40
C ASP A 85 26.52 11.94 2.00
N PRO A 86 26.68 11.17 0.91
CA PRO A 86 25.66 10.22 0.45
C PRO A 86 25.24 9.17 1.48
N LEU A 87 26.03 8.89 2.51
CA LEU A 87 25.67 7.96 3.59
C LEU A 87 24.74 8.59 4.63
N ILE A 88 24.70 9.92 4.74
CA ILE A 88 23.86 10.64 5.72
C ILE A 88 22.74 11.43 5.05
N ALA A 89 22.90 11.81 3.78
CA ALA A 89 21.94 12.60 3.02
C ALA A 89 20.57 11.91 2.97
N ASN A 90 19.62 12.50 3.69
CA ASN A 90 18.25 12.04 3.78
C ASN A 90 17.30 13.24 3.85
N ASN A 91 16.05 13.02 3.44
CA ASN A 91 15.00 14.02 3.58
C ASN A 91 13.65 13.32 3.78
N THR A 92 12.79 13.92 4.60
CA THR A 92 11.43 13.45 4.85
C THR A 92 10.46 14.56 4.55
N VAL A 93 9.52 14.29 3.65
CA VAL A 93 8.47 15.22 3.22
C VAL A 93 7.10 14.55 3.33
N VAL A 94 6.05 15.34 3.44
CA VAL A 94 4.67 14.84 3.50
C VAL A 94 3.96 15.23 2.22
N SER A 95 3.42 14.22 1.53
CA SER A 95 2.52 14.46 0.40
C SER A 95 1.11 14.67 0.92
N ASN A 96 0.43 15.67 0.36
CA ASN A 96 -0.91 16.06 0.75
C ASN A 96 -1.87 15.90 -0.43
N ASP A 97 -3.15 15.67 -0.14
CA ASP A 97 -4.21 15.71 -1.15
C ASP A 97 -4.55 17.16 -1.58
N ALA A 98 -5.54 17.27 -2.47
CA ALA A 98 -6.02 18.56 -2.98
C ALA A 98 -6.60 19.48 -1.89
N ASP A 99 -7.04 18.91 -0.76
CA ASP A 99 -7.59 19.62 0.38
C ASP A 99 -6.51 19.93 1.45
N GLY A 100 -5.26 19.57 1.19
CA GLY A 100 -4.11 19.79 2.07
C GLY A 100 -4.01 18.79 3.23
N GLN A 101 -4.73 17.67 3.18
CA GLN A 101 -4.61 16.61 4.18
C GLN A 101 -3.44 15.70 3.86
N PRO A 102 -2.67 15.25 4.87
CA PRO A 102 -1.56 14.32 4.64
C PRO A 102 -2.10 12.98 4.15
N VAL A 103 -1.52 12.47 3.07
CA VAL A 103 -1.87 11.15 2.49
C VAL A 103 -0.72 10.16 2.55
N ALA A 104 0.53 10.65 2.50
CA ALA A 104 1.70 9.80 2.60
C ALA A 104 2.91 10.57 3.16
N THR A 105 3.74 9.87 3.91
CA THR A 105 5.08 10.33 4.29
C THR A 105 6.07 9.79 3.27
N VAL A 106 6.85 10.66 2.66
CA VAL A 106 7.87 10.32 1.68
C VAL A 106 9.25 10.54 2.25
N GLU A 107 10.08 9.53 2.14
CA GLU A 107 11.44 9.50 2.65
C GLU A 107 12.38 9.27 1.47
N ALA A 108 13.28 10.22 1.22
CA ALA A 108 14.23 10.17 0.14
C ALA A 108 15.66 10.09 0.69
N ARG A 109 16.49 9.26 0.08
CA ARG A 109 17.91 9.15 0.41
C ARG A 109 18.74 8.68 -0.78
N CYS A 110 20.05 8.86 -0.68
CA CYS A 110 20.99 8.34 -1.64
C CYS A 110 21.09 6.80 -1.56
N ILE A 111 21.15 6.14 -2.72
CA ILE A 111 21.51 4.72 -2.81
C ILE A 111 23.03 4.64 -2.80
N THR A 112 23.62 3.82 -1.93
CA THR A 112 25.07 3.67 -1.82
C THR A 112 25.49 2.19 -1.81
N LEU A 113 26.78 1.92 -1.92
CA LEU A 113 27.34 0.56 -1.90
C LEU A 113 27.36 -0.04 -0.50
N ASN A 114 27.16 0.79 0.52
CA ASN A 114 27.19 0.38 1.91
C ASN A 114 25.78 0.51 2.49
N ALA A 115 25.46 -0.30 3.49
CA ALA A 115 24.30 -0.02 4.31
C ALA A 115 24.47 1.40 4.90
N SER A 116 23.41 2.19 4.87
CA SER A 116 23.41 3.49 5.51
C SER A 116 22.39 3.45 6.63
N ASP A 117 22.80 3.96 7.78
CA ASP A 117 22.02 4.06 9.00
C ASP A 117 21.58 5.52 9.10
N THR A 118 20.44 5.83 8.49
CA THR A 118 19.93 7.20 8.46
C THR A 118 18.89 7.38 9.56
N SER A 119 18.39 8.61 9.74
CA SER A 119 17.27 8.86 10.65
C SER A 119 15.91 8.44 10.06
N LEU A 120 15.88 7.83 8.88
CA LEU A 120 14.66 7.41 8.19
C LEU A 120 14.12 6.09 8.76
N SER A 121 12.96 5.68 8.26
CA SER A 121 12.40 4.36 8.55
C SER A 121 13.32 3.23 8.08
N LEU A 122 13.29 2.10 8.81
CA LEU A 122 14.03 0.90 8.43
C LEU A 122 13.75 0.47 6.98
N GLN A 123 12.52 0.71 6.51
CA GLN A 123 12.13 0.37 5.14
C GLN A 123 12.80 1.29 4.12
N ALA A 124 12.88 2.59 4.41
CA ALA A 124 13.60 3.53 3.57
C ALA A 124 15.11 3.21 3.53
N ASP A 125 15.67 2.67 4.61
CA ASP A 125 17.09 2.28 4.65
C ASP A 125 17.40 0.92 4.01
N THR A 126 16.39 0.09 3.77
CA THR A 126 16.55 -1.21 3.13
C THR A 126 16.49 -1.08 1.61
N LEU A 127 17.47 -0.39 1.03
CA LEU A 127 17.60 -0.21 -0.42
C LEU A 127 18.63 -1.19 -1.02
N PRO A 128 18.49 -1.57 -2.31
CA PRO A 128 19.52 -2.33 -3.00
C PRO A 128 20.86 -1.60 -3.01
N LEU A 129 21.93 -2.27 -2.58
CA LEU A 129 23.27 -1.69 -2.54
C LEU A 129 23.81 -1.48 -3.96
N GLN A 130 24.00 -0.22 -4.33
CA GLN A 130 24.49 0.18 -5.65
C GLN A 130 25.33 1.45 -5.56
N SER A 131 26.26 1.65 -6.50
CA SER A 131 27.02 2.90 -6.55
C SER A 131 26.08 4.09 -6.72
N HIS A 132 26.21 5.07 -5.82
CA HIS A 132 25.44 6.30 -5.88
C HIS A 132 25.65 7.02 -7.20
N ILE A 133 26.92 7.14 -7.61
CA ILE A 133 27.34 7.75 -8.86
C ILE A 133 27.59 6.63 -9.88
N ALA A 134 27.03 6.78 -11.07
CA ALA A 134 27.19 5.85 -12.18
C ALA A 134 27.33 6.61 -13.52
N PRO A 135 27.89 5.99 -14.56
CA PRO A 135 27.78 6.54 -15.91
C PRO A 135 26.30 6.64 -16.33
N PRO A 136 25.92 7.63 -17.15
CA PRO A 136 24.57 7.70 -17.69
C PRO A 136 24.24 6.44 -18.51
N PRO A 137 22.97 5.99 -18.52
CA PRO A 137 22.56 4.83 -19.29
C PRO A 137 22.92 4.93 -20.77
N GLU A 138 23.28 3.80 -21.36
CA GLU A 138 23.54 3.72 -22.79
C GLU A 138 22.27 4.12 -23.58
N GLY A 139 22.45 4.90 -24.65
CA GLY A 139 21.33 5.40 -25.46
C GLY A 139 20.56 6.57 -24.86
N SER A 140 20.92 7.09 -23.67
CA SER A 140 20.25 8.24 -23.04
C SER A 140 20.55 9.59 -23.70
N GLY A 141 21.50 9.66 -24.64
CA GLY A 141 21.94 10.90 -25.29
C GLY A 141 22.92 11.75 -24.47
N TYR A 142 23.23 11.36 -23.23
CA TYR A 142 24.21 12.05 -22.39
C TYR A 142 25.64 11.58 -22.66
N SER A 143 26.57 12.53 -22.74
CA SER A 143 27.99 12.23 -22.89
C SER A 143 28.57 11.67 -21.59
N LEU A 144 29.24 10.51 -21.67
CA LEU A 144 29.99 9.91 -20.56
C LEU A 144 31.07 10.83 -19.97
N LYS A 145 31.59 11.76 -20.77
CA LYS A 145 32.65 12.69 -20.37
C LYS A 145 32.12 13.81 -19.47
N TYR A 146 30.92 14.31 -19.77
CA TYR A 146 30.39 15.54 -19.16
C TYR A 146 29.33 15.26 -18.11
N PHE A 147 28.67 14.11 -18.17
CA PHE A 147 27.55 13.80 -17.28
C PHE A 147 27.81 12.56 -16.44
N GLU A 148 27.22 12.57 -15.26
CA GLU A 148 27.08 11.44 -14.36
C GLU A 148 25.63 11.30 -13.91
N VAL A 149 25.28 10.13 -13.41
CA VAL A 149 23.98 9.87 -12.84
C VAL A 149 24.12 9.61 -11.36
N ARG A 150 23.26 10.23 -10.56
CA ARG A 150 23.13 9.97 -9.13
C ARG A 150 21.82 9.22 -8.85
N ARG A 151 21.92 8.19 -8.01
CA ARG A 151 20.81 7.27 -7.69
C ARG A 151 20.23 7.56 -6.31
N TYR A 152 18.91 7.55 -6.24
CA TYR A 152 18.13 7.86 -5.05
C TYR A 152 17.08 6.79 -4.82
N GLY A 153 16.82 6.49 -3.55
CA GLY A 153 15.68 5.69 -3.13
C GLY A 153 14.62 6.63 -2.58
N ILE A 154 13.40 6.49 -3.07
CA ILE A 154 12.24 7.21 -2.58
C ILE A 154 11.28 6.18 -2.02
N THR A 155 10.94 6.30 -0.75
CA THR A 155 10.02 5.41 -0.05
C THR A 155 8.84 6.23 0.42
N ALA A 156 7.63 5.92 -0.06
CA ALA A 156 6.41 6.51 0.46
C ALA A 156 5.67 5.49 1.31
N SER A 157 5.27 5.92 2.50
CA SER A 157 4.41 5.17 3.40
C SER A 157 3.08 5.90 3.52
N SER A 158 1.96 5.20 3.36
CA SER A 158 0.65 5.78 3.60
C SER A 158 0.52 6.26 5.06
N THR A 159 -0.37 7.19 5.36
CA THR A 159 -0.53 7.71 6.73
C THR A 159 -0.88 6.63 7.75
N ASP A 160 -1.62 5.59 7.34
CA ASP A 160 -1.94 4.46 8.22
C ASP A 160 -0.76 3.48 8.35
N GLY A 161 0.32 3.67 7.58
CA GLY A 161 1.59 2.94 7.67
C GLY A 161 1.58 1.52 7.12
N ASN A 162 0.43 1.08 6.58
CA ASN A 162 0.17 -0.29 6.13
C ASN A 162 0.66 -0.55 4.70
N SER A 163 0.56 0.45 3.82
CA SER A 163 1.06 0.35 2.44
C SER A 163 2.31 1.19 2.29
N ARG A 164 3.31 0.58 1.64
CA ARG A 164 4.62 1.18 1.41
C ARG A 164 5.06 0.90 0.00
N ILE A 165 5.56 1.91 -0.68
CA ILE A 165 6.08 1.81 -2.04
C ILE A 165 7.47 2.41 -2.04
N GLN A 166 8.41 1.66 -2.61
CA GLN A 166 9.79 2.08 -2.74
C GLN A 166 10.19 2.06 -4.21
N VAL A 167 10.75 3.17 -4.68
CA VAL A 167 11.18 3.36 -6.06
C VAL A 167 12.63 3.82 -6.08
N GLY A 168 13.42 3.20 -6.97
CA GLY A 168 14.73 3.69 -7.35
C GLY A 168 14.61 4.74 -8.44
N ALA A 169 15.07 5.95 -8.16
CA ALA A 169 15.10 7.07 -9.09
C ALA A 169 16.54 7.44 -9.42
N TRP A 170 16.73 8.08 -10.57
CA TRP A 170 18.04 8.62 -10.93
C TRP A 170 17.91 9.96 -11.64
N LYS A 171 18.89 10.82 -11.41
CA LYS A 171 18.97 12.14 -12.05
C LYS A 171 20.37 12.35 -12.61
N VAL A 172 20.43 12.99 -13.77
CA VAL A 172 21.68 13.33 -14.45
C VAL A 172 22.22 14.64 -13.89
N PHE A 173 23.52 14.66 -13.62
CA PHE A 173 24.28 15.82 -13.18
C PHE A 173 25.45 16.07 -14.12
N ASN A 174 25.85 17.33 -14.23
CA ASN A 174 27.08 17.72 -14.90
C ASN A 174 28.27 17.44 -13.97
N LYS A 175 29.41 17.05 -14.53
CA LYS A 175 30.65 16.77 -13.78
C LYS A 175 31.45 18.04 -13.40
N TYR A 176 30.92 19.22 -13.71
CA TYR A 176 31.58 20.53 -13.53
C TYR A 176 30.77 21.45 -12.65
#